data_AF-A0A2H1WZ13-F1
#
_entry.id   AF-A0A2H1WZ13-F1
#
_cell.length_a   1.000
_cell.length_b   1.000
_cell.length_c   1.000
_cell.angle_alpha   90.00
_cell.angle_beta   90.00
_cell.angle_gamma   90.00
#
_symmetry.space_group_name_H-M   'P 1'
#
loop_
_entity.id
_entity.type
_entity.pdbx_description
1 polymer ?
#
loop_
_entity_poly.entity_id
_entity_poly.type
_entity_poly.pdbx_seq_one_letter_code
_entity_poly.pdbx_strand_id
1 'polypeptide(L)'
;MAKAAYISLFIVAAIFGSIQADNDDQNTKPEFNMGRTIHGCIAKFNVTDEQMTAVMKTGDARAITPCFWSCCFKGAGVLNSDGEYDLDATLDLGKNMLVYAIYIKAEEIAKKCRSVNDESVIIGDTGCERGVLLANCMIENGKKLFPKMFHND
;
A
#
# COMPACT_ATOMS: atom_id res chain seq x y z
N MET A 1 10.79 57.44 -29.07
CA MET A 1 11.05 57.88 -27.70
C MET A 1 9.72 58.13 -27.01
N ALA A 2 9.71 57.94 -25.69
CA ALA A 2 8.57 58.06 -24.79
C ALA A 2 7.59 56.87 -24.77
N LYS A 3 7.85 56.01 -23.78
CA LYS A 3 6.87 55.21 -23.03
C LYS A 3 6.49 53.84 -23.57
N ALA A 4 7.52 53.08 -23.94
CA ALA A 4 7.72 51.70 -23.47
C ALA A 4 7.80 51.61 -21.91
N ALA A 5 6.97 52.39 -21.22
CA ALA A 5 6.93 52.58 -19.77
C ALA A 5 5.50 52.43 -19.22
N TYR A 6 4.52 52.06 -20.07
CA TYR A 6 3.14 51.83 -19.63
C TYR A 6 2.68 50.37 -19.80
N ILE A 7 3.45 49.54 -20.51
CA ILE A 7 3.15 48.12 -20.73
C ILE A 7 3.71 47.24 -19.59
N SER A 8 4.55 47.81 -18.72
CA SER A 8 5.13 47.14 -17.55
C SER A 8 4.33 47.32 -16.25
N LEU A 9 3.14 47.94 -16.28
CA LEU A 9 2.33 48.16 -15.06
C LEU A 9 0.97 47.43 -15.01
N PHE A 10 0.70 46.48 -15.91
CA PHE A 10 -0.52 45.64 -15.85
C PHE A 10 -0.26 44.13 -15.70
N ILE A 11 1.00 43.68 -15.70
CA ILE A 11 1.33 42.25 -15.51
C ILE A 11 1.47 41.88 -14.02
N VAL A 12 1.50 42.84 -13.10
CA VAL A 12 1.63 42.57 -11.65
C VAL A 12 0.27 42.47 -10.93
N ALA A 13 -0.84 42.91 -11.54
CA ALA A 13 -2.18 42.85 -10.92
C ALA A 13 -2.96 41.56 -11.25
N ALA A 14 -2.59 40.82 -12.30
CA ALA A 14 -3.22 39.54 -12.63
C ALA A 14 -2.66 38.34 -11.82
N ILE A 15 -1.63 38.56 -10.99
CA ILE A 15 -1.04 37.52 -10.13
C ILE A 15 -1.76 37.47 -8.76
N PHE A 16 -2.56 38.48 -8.40
CA PHE A 16 -3.28 38.54 -7.12
C PHE A 16 -4.82 38.41 -7.25
N GLY A 17 -5.31 37.73 -8.29
CA GLY A 17 -6.75 37.49 -8.52
C GLY A 17 -7.18 36.02 -8.43
N SER A 18 -6.26 35.09 -8.15
CA SER A 18 -6.59 33.68 -7.94
C SER A 18 -5.80 33.09 -6.78
N ILE A 19 -5.75 33.83 -5.67
CA ILE A 19 -5.67 33.19 -4.36
C ILE A 19 -7.13 33.08 -3.93
N GLN A 20 -7.83 32.05 -4.42
CA GLN A 20 -8.79 31.42 -3.53
C GLN A 20 -7.94 30.93 -2.38
N ALA A 21 -8.17 31.50 -1.21
CA ALA A 21 -7.66 30.96 0.04
C ALA A 21 -8.28 29.58 0.19
N ASP A 22 -7.60 28.58 -0.36
CA ASP A 22 -7.81 27.21 0.06
C ASP A 22 -7.23 27.16 1.48
N ASN A 23 -8.12 27.27 2.45
CA ASN A 23 -7.81 26.91 3.82
C ASN A 23 -7.69 25.38 3.86
N ASP A 24 -6.67 24.84 3.20
CA ASP A 24 -6.36 23.43 3.32
C ASP A 24 -5.33 23.29 4.44
N ASP A 25 -5.86 22.81 5.56
CA ASP A 25 -5.15 22.34 6.73
C ASP A 25 -3.90 21.57 6.30
N GLN A 26 -2.71 22.10 6.63
CA GLN A 26 -1.41 21.48 6.32
C GLN A 26 -1.13 20.26 7.20
N ASN A 27 -2.03 19.28 7.21
CA ASN A 27 -1.82 18.03 7.92
C ASN A 27 -2.47 16.80 7.26
N THR A 28 -2.79 16.86 5.97
CA THR A 28 -3.25 15.69 5.22
C THR A 28 -2.05 14.84 4.80
N LYS A 29 -1.77 13.81 5.61
CA LYS A 29 -0.88 12.69 5.23
C LYS A 29 -1.38 12.16 3.87
N PRO A 30 -0.52 11.97 2.86
CA PRO A 30 -0.97 11.54 1.53
C PRO A 30 -1.78 10.25 1.66
N GLU A 31 -3.03 10.29 1.18
CA GLU A 31 -3.94 9.15 1.24
C GLU A 31 -3.31 7.94 0.53
N PHE A 32 -3.25 6.80 1.22
CA PHE A 32 -2.67 5.59 0.65
C PHE A 32 -3.47 5.16 -0.59
N ASN A 33 -2.80 5.07 -1.74
CA ASN A 33 -3.41 4.60 -2.97
C ASN A 33 -2.96 3.17 -3.28
N MET A 34 -3.81 2.20 -2.92
CA MET A 34 -3.53 0.78 -3.09
C MET A 34 -3.20 0.41 -4.56
N GLY A 35 -3.98 0.91 -5.52
CA GLY A 35 -3.79 0.61 -6.94
C GLY A 35 -2.42 1.08 -7.46
N ARG A 36 -2.05 2.34 -7.16
CA ARG A 36 -0.75 2.91 -7.55
C ARG A 36 0.41 2.13 -6.93
N THR A 37 0.30 1.76 -5.65
CA THR A 37 1.31 0.97 -4.96
C THR A 37 1.50 -0.38 -5.63
N ILE A 38 0.42 -1.14 -5.87
CA ILE A 38 0.48 -2.45 -6.52
C ILE A 38 1.06 -2.34 -7.94
N HIS A 39 0.57 -1.40 -8.75
CA HIS A 39 1.08 -1.20 -10.11
C HIS A 39 2.57 -0.84 -10.14
N GLY A 40 3.03 0.00 -9.20
CA GLY A 40 4.45 0.32 -9.04
C GLY A 40 5.30 -0.91 -8.73
N CYS A 41 4.81 -1.80 -7.86
CA CYS A 41 5.50 -3.04 -7.53
C CYS A 41 5.46 -4.07 -8.67
N ILE A 42 4.35 -4.18 -9.42
CA ILE A 42 4.27 -5.02 -10.63
C ILE A 42 5.35 -4.60 -11.62
N ALA A 43 5.44 -3.30 -11.93
CA ALA A 43 6.44 -2.78 -12.86
C ALA A 43 7.87 -2.99 -12.36
N LYS A 44 8.12 -2.78 -11.06
CA LYS A 44 9.46 -2.94 -10.45
C LYS A 44 9.98 -4.37 -10.51
N PHE A 45 9.10 -5.37 -10.39
CA PHE A 45 9.49 -6.78 -10.29
C PHE A 45 9.10 -7.62 -11.50
N ASN A 46 8.61 -6.98 -12.58
CA ASN A 46 8.14 -7.65 -13.79
C ASN A 46 7.15 -8.79 -13.49
N VAL A 47 6.20 -8.55 -12.58
CA VAL A 47 5.18 -9.54 -12.25
C VAL A 47 4.23 -9.73 -13.43
N THR A 48 4.04 -10.96 -13.85
CA THR A 48 3.17 -11.32 -14.98
C THR A 48 1.74 -11.65 -14.52
N ASP A 49 0.78 -11.54 -15.44
CA ASP A 49 -0.61 -11.94 -15.21
C ASP A 49 -0.72 -13.44 -14.86
N GLU A 50 0.17 -14.26 -15.42
CA GLU A 50 0.25 -15.70 -15.16
C GLU A 50 0.64 -15.98 -13.71
N GLN A 51 1.63 -15.25 -13.17
CA GLN A 51 2.03 -15.37 -11.78
C GLN A 51 0.93 -14.88 -10.83
N MET A 52 0.25 -13.77 -11.16
CA MET A 52 -0.89 -13.29 -10.38
C MET A 52 -2.04 -14.31 -10.38
N THR A 53 -2.33 -14.89 -11.54
CA THR A 53 -3.32 -15.96 -11.69
C THR A 53 -2.95 -17.19 -10.89
N ALA A 54 -1.67 -17.58 -10.86
CA ALA A 54 -1.21 -18.68 -10.05
C ALA A 54 -1.46 -18.42 -8.56
N VAL A 55 -1.12 -17.24 -8.03
CA VAL A 55 -1.44 -16.85 -6.64
C VAL A 55 -2.94 -16.91 -6.39
N MET A 56 -3.78 -16.38 -7.27
CA MET A 56 -5.23 -16.39 -7.06
C MET A 56 -5.80 -17.83 -7.00
N LYS A 57 -5.29 -18.73 -7.85
CA LYS A 57 -5.75 -20.13 -7.92
C LYS A 57 -5.24 -20.99 -6.77
N THR A 58 -3.97 -20.87 -6.42
CA THR A 58 -3.34 -21.72 -5.40
C THR A 58 -3.47 -21.10 -4.00
N GLY A 59 -3.57 -19.78 -3.92
CA GLY A 59 -3.34 -18.98 -2.73
C GLY A 59 -1.95 -19.16 -2.13
N ASP A 60 -0.97 -19.48 -2.95
CA ASP A 60 0.43 -19.53 -2.54
C ASP A 60 1.16 -18.28 -3.04
N ALA A 61 1.50 -17.39 -2.11
CA ALA A 61 2.22 -16.15 -2.37
C ALA A 61 3.60 -16.38 -3.00
N ARG A 62 4.18 -17.59 -2.88
CA ARG A 62 5.47 -17.95 -3.48
C ARG A 62 5.42 -18.07 -5.00
N ALA A 63 4.23 -18.08 -5.60
CA ALA A 63 4.09 -18.04 -7.05
C ALA A 63 4.50 -16.68 -7.67
N ILE A 64 4.67 -15.64 -6.83
CA ILE A 64 5.28 -14.35 -7.21
C ILE A 64 6.59 -14.18 -6.43
N THR A 65 7.55 -13.46 -7.02
CA THR A 65 8.82 -13.12 -6.38
C THR A 65 8.63 -12.50 -4.99
N PRO A 66 9.41 -12.90 -3.97
CA PRO A 66 9.18 -12.45 -2.60
C PRO A 66 9.17 -10.94 -2.39
N CYS A 67 10.02 -10.24 -3.13
CA CYS A 67 10.15 -8.79 -3.00
C CYS A 67 8.93 -8.00 -3.51
N PHE A 68 8.06 -8.60 -4.33
CA PHE A 68 6.79 -7.98 -4.72
C PHE A 68 5.91 -7.72 -3.49
N TRP A 69 5.73 -8.73 -2.64
CA TRP A 69 4.92 -8.61 -1.43
C TRP A 69 5.50 -7.59 -0.46
N SER A 70 6.82 -7.62 -0.26
CA SER A 70 7.50 -6.64 0.57
C SER A 70 7.30 -5.21 0.06
N CYS A 71 7.40 -4.99 -1.26
CA CYS A 71 7.16 -3.70 -1.87
C CYS A 71 5.73 -3.19 -1.61
N CYS A 72 4.73 -4.04 -1.83
CA CYS A 72 3.34 -3.69 -1.58
C CYS A 72 3.10 -3.35 -0.11
N PHE A 73 3.61 -4.18 0.81
CA PHE A 73 3.41 -3.96 2.24
C PHE A 73 4.19 -2.76 2.78
N LYS A 74 5.42 -2.52 2.33
CA LYS A 74 6.17 -1.29 2.67
C LYS A 74 5.47 -0.04 2.14
N GLY A 75 4.96 -0.09 0.90
CA GLY A 75 4.19 1.02 0.32
C GLY A 75 2.89 1.31 1.07
N ALA A 76 2.32 0.31 1.75
CA ALA A 76 1.14 0.44 2.60
C ALA A 76 1.46 0.78 4.07
N GLY A 77 2.74 0.76 4.48
CA GLY A 77 3.15 0.91 5.88
C GLY A 77 2.90 -0.33 6.74
N VAL A 78 2.55 -1.47 6.13
CA VAL A 78 2.34 -2.76 6.81
C VAL A 78 3.67 -3.39 7.23
N LEU A 79 4.72 -3.22 6.43
CA LEU A 79 6.10 -3.51 6.83
C LEU A 79 6.82 -2.19 7.10
N ASN A 80 7.58 -2.12 8.19
CA ASN A 80 8.42 -0.96 8.53
C ASN A 80 9.69 -0.90 7.64
N SER A 81 10.57 0.08 7.88
CA SER A 81 11.82 0.25 7.13
C SER A 81 12.71 -0.99 7.19
N ASP A 82 12.72 -1.65 8.34
CA ASP A 82 13.53 -2.83 8.64
C ASP A 82 12.92 -4.11 8.04
N GLY A 83 11.73 -4.00 7.45
CA GLY A 83 11.02 -5.11 6.83
C GLY A 83 10.30 -6.00 7.84
N GLU A 84 10.10 -5.53 9.07
CA GLU A 84 9.29 -6.19 10.08
C GLU A 84 7.83 -5.80 9.93
N TYR A 85 6.94 -6.73 10.27
CA TYR A 85 5.50 -6.50 10.25
C TYR A 85 5.06 -5.59 11.40
N ASP A 86 4.48 -4.45 11.03
CA ASP A 86 3.93 -3.45 11.93
C ASP A 86 2.43 -3.69 12.11
N LEU A 87 2.08 -4.37 13.20
CA LEU A 87 0.69 -4.69 13.52
C LEU A 87 -0.15 -3.43 13.73
N ASP A 88 0.39 -2.42 14.43
CA ASP A 88 -0.38 -1.23 14.79
C ASP A 88 -0.70 -0.40 13.55
N ALA A 89 0.30 -0.18 12.68
CA ALA A 89 0.09 0.48 11.39
C ALA A 89 -0.90 -0.30 10.49
N THR A 90 -0.85 -1.63 10.54
CA THR A 90 -1.78 -2.49 9.77
C THR A 90 -3.21 -2.39 10.28
N LEU A 91 -3.42 -2.37 11.59
CA LEU A 91 -4.75 -2.19 12.17
C LEU A 91 -5.31 -0.81 11.84
N ASP A 92 -4.49 0.24 11.91
CA ASP A 92 -4.93 1.60 11.57
C ASP A 92 -5.23 1.74 10.07
N LEU A 93 -4.41 1.16 9.19
CA LEU A 93 -4.73 1.07 7.76
C LEU A 93 -6.06 0.34 7.55
N GLY A 94 -6.28 -0.78 8.24
CA GLY A 94 -7.51 -1.55 8.17
C GLY A 94 -8.75 -0.75 8.56
N LYS A 95 -8.71 0.03 9.64
CA LYS A 95 -9.81 0.91 10.07
C LYS A 95 -10.16 1.96 9.01
N ASN A 96 -9.15 2.47 8.30
CA ASN A 96 -9.33 3.50 7.29
C ASN A 96 -9.84 2.94 5.96
N MET A 97 -9.53 1.69 5.61
CA MET A 97 -9.87 1.11 4.31
C MET A 97 -11.09 0.18 4.33
N LEU A 98 -11.43 -0.41 5.47
CA LEU A 98 -12.44 -1.46 5.55
C LEU A 98 -13.68 -0.98 6.31
N VAL A 99 -14.86 -1.37 5.82
CA VAL A 99 -16.09 -1.24 6.62
C VAL A 99 -15.99 -2.09 7.87
N TYR A 100 -16.59 -1.63 8.98
CA TYR A 100 -16.46 -2.24 10.31
C TYR A 100 -16.69 -3.76 10.33
N ALA A 101 -17.72 -4.24 9.61
CA ALA A 101 -18.04 -5.67 9.54
C ALA A 101 -16.92 -6.54 8.93
N ILE A 102 -16.13 -5.97 8.01
CA ILE A 102 -14.96 -6.64 7.41
C ILE A 102 -13.73 -6.44 8.30
N TYR A 103 -13.56 -5.24 8.86
CA TYR A 103 -12.45 -4.89 9.73
C TYR A 103 -12.30 -5.85 10.92
N ILE A 104 -13.38 -6.19 11.62
CA ILE A 104 -13.31 -7.08 12.79
C ILE A 104 -12.69 -8.44 12.44
N LYS A 105 -13.02 -9.00 11.27
CA LYS A 105 -12.42 -10.26 10.81
C LYS A 105 -10.98 -10.06 10.34
N ALA A 106 -10.67 -8.95 9.66
CA ALA A 106 -9.33 -8.62 9.21
C ALA A 106 -8.37 -8.39 10.40
N GLU A 107 -8.85 -7.80 11.49
CA GLU A 107 -8.09 -7.60 12.74
C GLU A 107 -7.64 -8.94 13.35
N GLU A 108 -8.49 -9.96 13.35
CA GLU A 108 -8.11 -11.30 13.82
C GLU A 108 -6.98 -11.90 12.98
N ILE A 109 -7.04 -11.74 11.65
CA ILE A 109 -6.00 -12.19 10.73
C ILE A 109 -4.69 -11.44 10.99
N ALA A 110 -4.77 -10.11 11.07
CA ALA A 110 -3.63 -9.23 11.30
C ALA A 110 -2.88 -9.63 12.59
N LYS A 111 -3.61 -9.91 13.68
CA LYS A 111 -3.02 -10.36 14.94
C LYS A 111 -2.40 -11.75 14.84
N LYS A 112 -3.06 -12.70 14.18
CA LYS A 112 -2.53 -14.07 13.97
C LYS A 112 -1.22 -14.05 13.19
N CYS A 113 -1.11 -13.18 12.19
CA CYS A 113 0.08 -13.08 11.36
C CYS A 113 1.24 -12.32 12.00
N ARG A 114 1.11 -11.87 13.26
CA ARG A 114 2.22 -11.21 13.97
C ARG A 114 3.45 -12.13 14.10
N SER A 115 3.25 -13.44 14.18
CA SER A 115 4.32 -14.42 14.38
C SER A 115 5.32 -14.48 13.22
N VAL A 116 5.05 -13.88 12.06
CA VAL A 116 6.03 -13.83 10.96
C VAL A 116 7.28 -13.01 11.31
N ASN A 117 7.23 -12.18 12.35
CA ASN A 117 8.41 -11.50 12.87
C ASN A 117 9.35 -12.47 13.62
N ASP A 118 8.83 -13.55 14.17
CA ASP A 118 9.60 -14.55 14.92
C ASP A 118 10.34 -15.54 14.00
N GLU A 119 9.97 -15.56 12.71
CA GLU A 119 10.60 -16.41 11.71
C GLU A 119 12.02 -15.91 11.37
N SER A 120 12.97 -16.85 11.34
CA SER A 120 14.35 -16.57 10.93
C SER A 120 14.43 -16.39 9.42
N VAL A 121 14.84 -15.20 8.99
CA VAL A 121 15.02 -14.83 7.58
C VAL A 121 16.47 -14.46 7.31
N ILE A 122 16.92 -14.66 6.08
CA ILE A 122 18.31 -14.38 5.69
C ILE A 122 18.52 -12.85 5.66
N ILE A 123 19.56 -12.38 6.36
CA ILE A 123 19.86 -10.96 6.66
C ILE A 123 19.97 -10.06 5.40
N GLY A 124 20.26 -10.63 4.22
CA GLY A 124 20.36 -9.88 2.96
C GLY A 124 19.02 -9.56 2.29
N ASP A 125 17.98 -10.38 2.53
CA ASP A 125 16.66 -10.32 1.88
C ASP A 125 15.51 -10.28 2.92
N THR A 126 15.83 -9.88 4.16
CA THR A 126 14.96 -9.89 5.35
C THR A 126 13.56 -9.34 5.08
N GLY A 127 13.45 -8.24 4.34
CA GLY A 127 12.16 -7.66 3.98
C GLY A 127 11.38 -8.46 2.93
N CYS A 128 12.06 -9.09 1.97
CA CYS A 128 11.45 -9.84 0.88
C CYS A 128 10.88 -11.17 1.36
N GLU A 129 11.66 -11.95 2.11
CA GLU A 129 11.22 -13.24 2.67
C GLU A 129 10.04 -13.03 3.62
N ARG A 130 10.13 -12.05 4.53
CA ARG A 130 9.04 -11.74 5.45
C ARG A 130 7.79 -11.24 4.74
N GLY A 131 7.94 -10.52 3.63
CA GLY A 131 6.81 -10.15 2.77
C GLY A 131 6.01 -11.36 2.30
N VAL A 132 6.67 -12.44 1.88
CA VAL A 132 5.98 -13.68 1.47
C VAL A 132 5.34 -14.40 2.64
N LEU A 133 6.04 -14.50 3.77
CA LEU A 133 5.51 -15.16 4.97
C LEU A 133 4.23 -14.46 5.42
N LEU A 134 4.23 -13.13 5.43
CA LEU A 134 3.06 -12.32 5.76
C LEU A 134 1.92 -12.52 4.75
N ALA A 135 2.22 -12.46 3.44
CA ALA A 135 1.23 -12.66 2.39
C ALA A 135 0.56 -14.04 2.49
N ASN A 136 1.36 -15.10 2.66
CA ASN A 136 0.84 -16.46 2.85
C ASN A 136 -0.06 -16.56 4.09
N CYS A 137 0.39 -16.03 5.24
CA CYS A 137 -0.42 -16.04 6.45
C CYS A 137 -1.77 -15.31 6.25
N MET A 138 -1.75 -14.14 5.60
CA MET A 138 -2.98 -13.39 5.32
C MET A 138 -3.90 -14.13 4.35
N ILE A 139 -3.37 -14.75 3.27
CA ILE A 139 -4.17 -15.52 2.31
C ILE A 139 -4.77 -16.76 2.95
N GLU A 140 -3.98 -17.54 3.70
CA GLU A 140 -4.45 -18.77 4.34
C GLU A 140 -5.57 -18.52 5.35
N ASN A 141 -5.45 -17.46 6.16
CA ASN A 141 -6.49 -17.08 7.11
C ASN A 141 -7.66 -16.34 6.41
N GLY A 142 -7.37 -15.58 5.36
CA GLY A 142 -8.36 -14.90 4.53
C GLY A 142 -9.31 -15.87 3.84
N LYS A 143 -8.80 -16.96 3.25
CA LYS A 143 -9.61 -18.03 2.66
C LYS A 143 -10.63 -18.61 3.64
N LYS A 144 -10.25 -18.78 4.91
CA LYS A 144 -11.12 -19.33 5.96
C LYS A 144 -12.23 -18.36 6.35
N LEU A 145 -11.94 -17.06 6.37
CA LEU A 145 -12.87 -16.02 6.85
C LEU A 145 -13.71 -15.37 5.75
N PHE A 146 -13.23 -15.42 4.50
CA PHE A 146 -13.84 -14.85 3.30
C PHE A 146 -13.87 -15.84 2.13
N PRO A 147 -14.48 -17.02 2.28
CA PRO A 147 -14.42 -18.09 1.27
C PRO A 147 -14.91 -17.65 -0.12
N LYS A 148 -15.92 -16.77 -0.17
CA LYS A 148 -16.49 -16.20 -1.42
C LYS A 148 -15.56 -15.23 -2.16
N MET A 149 -14.50 -14.73 -1.51
CA MET A 149 -13.50 -13.87 -2.15
C MET A 149 -12.44 -14.69 -2.90
N PHE A 150 -12.32 -15.98 -2.59
CA PHE A 150 -11.29 -16.87 -3.12
C PHE A 150 -11.84 -18.05 -3.93
N HIS A 151 -13.16 -18.25 -3.94
CA HIS A 151 -13.85 -19.24 -4.76
C HIS A 151 -14.94 -18.53 -5.56
N ASN A 152 -14.90 -18.67 -6.89
CA ASN A 152 -15.99 -18.30 -7.78
C ASN A 152 -16.97 -19.47 -7.80
N ASP A 153 -17.87 -19.52 -6.81
CA ASP A 153 -19.10 -20.32 -6.90
C ASP A 153 -20.20 -19.49 -7.57
#